data_AF-A0A1Q4W6Y5-F1
#
_entry.id   AF-A0A1Q4W6Y5-F1
#
_cell.length_a   1.000
_cell.length_b   1.000
_cell.length_c   1.000
_cell.angle_alpha   90.00
_cell.angle_beta   90.00
_cell.angle_gamma   90.00
#
_symmetry.space_group_name_H-M   'P 1'
#
loop_
_entity.id
_entity.type
_entity.pdbx_description
1 polymer ?
#
loop_
_entity_poly.entity_id
_entity_poly.type
_entity_poly.pdbx_seq_one_letter_code
_entity_poly.pdbx_strand_id
1 'polypeptide(L)'
;MSAVPTRPPRPDILRLRVTARDPEVLRALLREARPDTGGRPHVEPDGSVGIDVYAPEDRIAALEREGVTVTRIGNASEAGRAAQAEVGTGDRFAAADAVPHGLAAKPAG
;
A
#
# COMPACT_ATOMS: atom_id res chain seq x y z
N MET A 1 -10.51 7.95 30.96
CA MET A 1 -10.45 7.96 29.48
C MET A 1 -8.98 7.85 29.11
N SER A 2 -8.53 6.68 28.65
CA SER A 2 -7.14 6.50 28.23
C SER A 2 -7.03 7.01 26.80
N ALA A 3 -6.25 8.07 26.58
CA ALA A 3 -5.95 8.54 25.24
C ALA A 3 -5.22 7.41 24.51
N VAL A 4 -5.82 6.90 23.42
CA VAL A 4 -5.10 6.01 22.50
C VAL A 4 -3.86 6.79 22.05
N PRO A 5 -2.64 6.31 22.32
CA PRO A 5 -1.45 7.05 21.92
C PRO A 5 -1.51 7.27 20.42
N THR A 6 -1.52 8.54 20.01
CA THR A 6 -1.46 8.94 18.61
C THR A 6 -0.16 8.41 18.04
N ARG A 7 -0.26 7.28 17.32
CA ARG A 7 0.87 6.72 16.58
C ARG A 7 1.42 7.84 15.68
N PRO A 8 2.74 8.06 15.63
CA PRO A 8 3.31 9.05 14.74
C PRO A 8 2.82 8.80 13.31
N PRO A 9 2.57 9.86 12.52
CA PRO A 9 2.10 9.71 11.16
C PRO A 9 3.06 8.81 10.39
N ARG A 10 2.51 7.74 9.78
CA ARG A 10 3.30 6.88 8.91
C ARG A 10 3.59 7.66 7.62
N PRO A 11 4.78 7.53 7.03
CA PRO A 11 5.06 8.12 5.73
C PRO A 11 4.06 7.61 4.70
N ASP A 12 3.69 8.47 3.76
CA ASP A 12 2.82 8.09 2.65
C ASP A 12 3.54 7.08 1.75
N ILE A 13 2.76 6.10 1.29
CA ILE A 13 3.20 5.06 0.37
C ILE A 13 2.84 5.49 -1.05
N LEU A 14 3.84 5.51 -1.90
CA LEU A 14 3.73 5.90 -3.30
C LEU A 14 3.62 4.67 -4.16
N ARG A 15 2.74 4.73 -5.17
CA ARG A 15 2.67 3.74 -6.24
C ARG A 15 3.63 4.17 -7.34
N LEU A 16 4.57 3.30 -7.64
CA LEU A 16 5.62 3.49 -8.64
C LEU A 16 5.47 2.43 -9.72
N ARG A 17 5.69 2.80 -10.98
CA ARG A 17 5.94 1.85 -12.07
C ARG A 17 7.45 1.72 -12.23
N VAL A 18 7.96 0.52 -11.98
CA VAL A 18 9.36 0.18 -12.17
C VAL A 18 9.48 -0.63 -13.45
N THR A 19 10.21 -0.11 -14.42
CA THR A 19 10.49 -0.78 -15.70
C THR A 19 11.98 -1.08 -15.79
N ALA A 20 12.34 -2.36 -15.87
CA ALA A 20 13.69 -2.81 -16.13
C ALA A 20 13.87 -3.10 -17.62
N ARG A 21 15.10 -2.92 -18.14
CA ARG A 21 15.43 -3.20 -19.54
C ARG A 21 15.23 -4.68 -19.93
N ASP A 22 15.35 -5.60 -18.97
CA ASP A 22 15.22 -7.04 -19.18
C ASP A 22 14.80 -7.76 -17.87
N PRO A 23 14.35 -9.03 -17.95
CA PRO A 23 13.92 -9.79 -16.78
C PRO A 23 15.03 -10.06 -15.75
N GLU A 24 16.30 -10.10 -16.15
CA GLU A 24 17.42 -10.38 -15.23
C GLU A 24 17.69 -9.17 -14.34
N VAL A 25 17.69 -7.97 -14.92
CA VAL A 25 17.80 -6.70 -14.19
C VAL A 25 16.65 -6.55 -13.20
N LEU A 26 15.42 -6.86 -13.61
CA LEU A 26 14.27 -6.81 -12.68
C LEU A 26 14.44 -7.80 -11.52
N ARG A 27 14.86 -9.04 -11.81
CA ARG A 27 15.08 -10.06 -10.77
C ARG A 27 16.18 -9.65 -9.80
N ALA A 28 17.28 -9.07 -10.28
CA ALA A 28 18.36 -8.58 -9.43
C ALA A 28 17.86 -7.47 -8.50
N LEU A 29 17.15 -6.47 -9.06
CA LEU A 29 16.54 -5.39 -8.29
C LEU A 29 15.61 -5.91 -7.18
N LEU A 30 14.69 -6.82 -7.52
CA LEU A 30 13.73 -7.36 -6.55
C LEU A 30 14.39 -8.19 -5.44
N ARG A 31 15.48 -8.89 -5.74
CA ARG A 31 16.23 -9.67 -4.73
C ARG A 31 16.99 -8.78 -3.76
N GLU A 32 17.57 -7.69 -4.26
CA GLU A 32 18.40 -6.78 -3.48
C GLU A 32 17.57 -5.78 -2.68
N ALA A 33 16.68 -5.04 -3.35
CA ALA A 33 15.90 -3.98 -2.72
C ALA A 33 14.69 -4.50 -1.95
N ARG A 34 14.19 -5.71 -2.29
CA ARG A 34 12.99 -6.35 -1.70
C ARG A 34 11.81 -5.38 -1.50
N PRO A 35 11.40 -4.62 -2.54
CA PRO A 35 10.27 -3.72 -2.41
C PRO A 35 8.95 -4.47 -2.23
N ASP A 36 7.94 -3.79 -1.70
CA ASP A 36 6.56 -4.25 -1.80
C ASP A 36 6.07 -4.10 -3.24
N THR A 37 5.40 -5.11 -3.77
CA THR A 37 5.04 -5.21 -5.19
C THR A 37 3.58 -5.55 -5.36
N GLY A 38 2.92 -4.91 -6.34
CA GLY A 38 1.56 -5.24 -6.73
C GLY A 38 1.48 -5.88 -8.11
N GLY A 39 0.54 -6.82 -8.26
CA GLY A 39 0.24 -7.45 -9.53
C GLY A 39 1.34 -8.41 -10.02
N ARG A 40 1.30 -8.72 -11.32
CA ARG A 40 2.30 -9.56 -12.00
C ARG A 40 3.19 -8.67 -12.88
N PRO A 41 4.49 -9.00 -13.03
CA PRO A 41 5.33 -8.34 -14.03
C PRO A 41 4.72 -8.46 -15.43
N HIS A 42 4.80 -7.38 -16.20
CA HIS A 42 4.39 -7.31 -17.60
C HIS A 42 5.62 -7.15 -18.49
N VAL A 43 5.71 -7.93 -19.56
CA VAL A 43 6.80 -7.84 -20.54
C VAL A 43 6.30 -7.03 -21.74
N GLU A 44 7.01 -5.97 -22.07
CA GLU A 44 6.74 -5.14 -23.24
C GLU A 44 7.31 -5.77 -24.53
N PRO A 45 6.85 -5.36 -25.72
CA PRO A 45 7.34 -5.90 -26.99
C PRO A 45 8.84 -5.70 -27.23
N ASP A 46 9.45 -4.69 -26.62
CA ASP A 46 10.89 -4.40 -26.70
C ASP A 46 11.74 -5.25 -25.75
N GLY A 47 11.11 -6.14 -24.97
CA GLY A 47 11.76 -7.01 -23.99
C GLY A 47 11.92 -6.41 -22.60
N SER A 48 11.56 -5.13 -22.42
CA SER A 48 11.54 -4.50 -21.09
C SER A 48 10.44 -5.10 -20.22
N VAL A 49 10.61 -5.02 -18.89
CA VAL A 49 9.70 -5.65 -17.93
C VAL A 49 9.30 -4.65 -16.86
N GLY A 50 8.00 -4.42 -16.73
CA GLY A 50 7.44 -3.49 -15.76
C GLY A 50 6.66 -4.16 -14.63
N ILE A 51 6.78 -3.63 -13.40
CA ILE A 51 5.99 -4.02 -12.22
C ILE A 51 5.60 -2.80 -11.40
N ASP A 52 4.49 -2.89 -10.67
CA ASP A 52 4.11 -1.87 -9.70
C ASP A 52 4.82 -2.11 -8.36
N VAL A 53 5.42 -1.07 -7.81
CA VAL A 53 6.10 -1.04 -6.52
C VAL A 53 5.42 -0.04 -5.60
N TYR A 54 5.32 -0.39 -4.32
CA TYR A 54 4.78 0.44 -3.26
C TYR A 54 5.87 0.76 -2.25
N ALA A 55 6.22 2.04 -2.13
CA ALA A 55 7.30 2.45 -1.25
C ALA A 55 7.13 3.88 -0.74
N PRO A 56 7.64 4.20 0.46
CA PRO A 56 7.81 5.59 0.89
C PRO A 56 8.93 6.29 0.08
N GLU A 57 8.90 7.62 0.07
CA GLU A 57 9.83 8.47 -0.73
C GLU A 57 11.31 8.16 -0.46
N ASP A 58 11.68 7.92 0.81
CA ASP A 58 13.06 7.64 1.25
C ASP A 58 13.61 6.30 0.69
N ARG A 59 12.76 5.44 0.14
CA ARG A 59 13.14 4.16 -0.45
C ARG A 59 13.23 4.16 -1.97
N ILE A 60 12.82 5.25 -2.63
CA ILE A 60 12.81 5.34 -4.11
C ILE A 60 14.25 5.25 -4.66
N ALA A 61 15.20 5.92 -4.02
CA ALA A 61 16.60 5.93 -4.45
C ALA A 61 17.24 4.52 -4.51
N ALA A 62 16.75 3.55 -3.72
CA ALA A 62 17.26 2.18 -3.77
C ALA A 62 16.79 1.40 -5.02
N LEU A 63 15.75 1.90 -5.70
CA LEU A 63 15.19 1.33 -6.92
C LEU A 63 15.87 1.87 -8.18
N GLU A 64 16.42 3.09 -8.10
CA GLU A 64 17.09 3.77 -9.21
C GLU A 64 18.47 3.15 -9.44
N ARG A 65 18.69 2.61 -10.65
CA ARG A 65 19.95 2.01 -11.08
C ARG A 65 20.00 1.90 -12.59
N GLU A 66 21.19 1.60 -13.13
CA GLU A 66 21.36 1.38 -14.55
C GLU A 66 20.40 0.30 -15.08
N GLY A 67 19.74 0.59 -16.20
CA GLY A 67 18.77 -0.31 -16.81
C GLY A 67 17.41 -0.38 -16.10
N VAL A 68 17.13 0.52 -15.14
CA VAL A 68 15.84 0.64 -14.46
C VAL A 68 15.32 2.07 -14.54
N THR A 69 14.06 2.21 -14.96
CA THR A 69 13.31 3.46 -14.93
C THR A 69 12.24 3.37 -13.84
N VAL A 70 12.18 4.38 -12.97
CA VAL A 70 11.16 4.49 -11.91
C VAL A 70 10.26 5.67 -12.22
N THR A 71 8.97 5.40 -12.41
CA THR A 71 7.96 6.43 -12.71
C THR A 71 6.94 6.48 -11.59
N ARG A 72 6.74 7.65 -10.97
CA ARG A 72 5.70 7.85 -9.95
C ARG A 72 4.32 7.86 -10.61
N ILE A 73 3.44 6.96 -10.18
CA ILE A 73 2.06 6.85 -10.66
C ILE A 73 1.10 7.63 -9.76
N GLY A 74 1.32 7.62 -8.44
CA GLY A 74 0.48 8.35 -7.50
C GLY A 74 0.77 8.07 -6.02
N ASN A 75 -0.05 8.65 -5.14
CA ASN A 75 0.00 8.44 -3.70
C ASN A 75 -1.06 7.40 -3.29
N ALA A 76 -0.62 6.17 -3.00
CA ALA A 76 -1.52 5.09 -2.62
C ALA A 76 -2.13 5.31 -1.23
N SER A 77 -1.42 5.98 -0.32
CA SER A 77 -1.95 6.32 1.01
C SER A 77 -3.07 7.35 0.94
N GLU A 78 -2.94 8.37 0.09
CA GLU A 78 -4.00 9.34 -0.16
C GLU A 78 -5.24 8.68 -0.77
N ALA A 79 -5.06 7.88 -1.82
CA ALA A 79 -6.14 7.12 -2.44
C ALA A 79 -6.84 6.19 -1.43
N GLY A 80 -6.07 5.53 -0.55
CA GLY A 80 -6.61 4.68 0.51
C GLY A 80 -7.43 5.47 1.55
N ARG A 81 -6.94 6.65 1.97
CA ARG A 81 -7.69 7.52 2.88
C ARG A 81 -8.99 8.03 2.25
N ALA A 82 -8.96 8.40 0.97
CA ALA A 82 -10.16 8.81 0.23
C ALA A 82 -11.19 7.67 0.17
N ALA A 83 -10.77 6.46 -0.21
CA ALA A 83 -11.64 5.29 -0.25
C ALA A 83 -12.21 4.93 1.14
N GLN A 84 -11.42 5.08 2.20
CA GLN A 84 -11.89 4.86 3.56
C GLN A 84 -12.91 5.91 4.02
N ALA A 85 -12.80 7.16 3.54
CA ALA A 85 -13.78 8.20 3.85
C ALA A 85 -15.14 7.96 3.19
N GLU A 86 -15.18 7.21 2.08
CA GLU A 86 -16.43 6.79 1.43
C GLU A 86 -17.15 5.67 2.19
N VAL A 87 -16.45 4.93 3.06
CA VAL A 87 -17.06 3.91 3.89
C VAL A 87 -17.86 4.60 5.00
N GLY A 88 -19.18 4.59 4.87
CA GLY A 88 -20.08 5.10 5.90
C GLY A 88 -19.80 4.45 7.27
N THR A 89 -19.96 5.20 8.35
CA THR A 89 -19.67 4.76 9.72
C THR A 89 -20.68 3.75 10.30
N GLY A 90 -21.62 3.27 9.49
CA GLY A 90 -22.71 2.40 9.92
C GLY A 90 -22.29 0.94 10.01
N ASP A 91 -22.79 0.25 11.03
CA ASP A 91 -22.67 -1.21 11.12
C ASP A 91 -23.68 -1.86 10.18
N ARG A 92 -23.19 -2.48 9.09
CA ARG A 92 -24.01 -3.17 8.08
C ARG A 92 -24.72 -4.42 8.61
N PHE A 93 -24.42 -4.85 9.83
CA PHE A 93 -25.04 -6.00 10.49
C PHE A 93 -26.00 -5.59 11.63
N ALA A 94 -26.15 -4.30 11.90
CA ALA A 94 -27.19 -3.82 12.79
C ALA A 94 -28.56 -4.01 12.12
N ALA A 95 -29.53 -4.58 12.85
CA ALA A 95 -30.93 -4.47 12.45
C ALA A 95 -31.30 -2.98 12.30
N ALA A 96 -32.23 -2.64 11.40
CA ALA A 96 -32.55 -1.26 11.03
C ALA A 96 -32.93 -0.35 12.23
N ASP A 97 -33.28 -0.97 13.36
CA ASP A 97 -33.79 -0.44 14.61
C ASP A 97 -32.89 -0.75 15.84
N ALA A 98 -31.71 -1.36 15.64
CA ALA A 98 -30.81 -1.72 16.73
C ALA A 98 -30.01 -0.51 17.27
N VAL A 99 -30.32 -0.12 18.51
CA VAL A 99 -29.49 0.81 19.31
C VAL A 99 -28.23 0.07 19.78
N PRO A 100 -27.00 0.54 19.47
CA PRO A 100 -25.78 -0.17 19.86
C PRO A 100 -25.60 -0.17 21.38
N HIS A 101 -25.66 -1.36 22.01
CA HIS A 101 -25.41 -1.54 23.43
C HIS A 101 -24.24 -2.50 23.70
N GLY A 102 -23.22 -1.99 24.38
CA GLY A 102 -22.28 -2.80 25.17
C GLY A 102 -20.86 -2.90 24.62
N LEU A 103 -19.93 -2.16 25.23
CA LEU A 103 -18.57 -2.64 25.43
C LEU A 103 -18.34 -2.73 26.95
N ALA A 104 -18.20 -3.97 27.44
CA ALA A 104 -17.96 -4.41 28.83
C ALA A 104 -19.18 -4.29 29.79
N ALA A 105 -19.54 -5.31 30.58
CA ALA A 105 -18.71 -6.33 31.24
C ALA A 105 -19.37 -7.73 31.29
N LYS A 106 -18.53 -8.78 31.24
CA LYS A 106 -18.82 -10.08 31.86
C LYS A 106 -18.48 -9.99 33.35
N PRO A 107 -19.31 -10.51 34.25
CA PRO A 107 -18.87 -11.74 34.92
C PRO A 107 -19.97 -12.78 35.16
N ALA A 108 -19.49 -13.93 35.64
CA ALA A 108 -20.09 -15.26 35.70
C ALA A 108 -21.27 -15.42 36.67
N GLY A 109 -22.07 -16.46 36.38
CA GLY A 109 -23.13 -17.02 37.21
C GLY A 109 -23.81 -18.16 36.46
#